data_AF-A0A2J8JY66-F1
#
_entry.id   AF-A0A2J8JY66-F1
#
_cell.length_a   1.000
_cell.length_b   1.000
_cell.length_c   1.000
_cell.angle_alpha   90.00
_cell.angle_beta   90.00
_cell.angle_gamma   90.00
#
_symmetry.space_group_name_H-M   'P 1'
#
loop_
_entity.id
_entity.type
_entity.pdbx_description
1 polymer ?
#
loop_
_entity_poly.entity_id
_entity_poly.type
_entity_poly.pdbx_seq_one_letter_code
_entity_poly.pdbx_strand_id
1 'polypeptide(L)'
;LIEQGALLQAHRKLMDLECSRDGLMYEQYRMDSGNTRDMTLIHGYFGSTQGLSDELAKQLWMVLQRSLVTVRRDPTLLVSVVRIIEREEKIDRRILDRKKQTGFVPPGRPKNWKEKMFTILERTVTTRIEGTQADTRESDKMWLVRHLEIIRKYVLDDLIVAKNLMVQCFPPHYEIFKNLLNMYHQALSTRMQDLASEDLEANEIVSLLTWVLNTYTSTEMMRNVELAPEVDVGTLEPLLSPHVVSELLDTYMSTLTSNIIAWLRKALETDKKDWVKETEPEADQDGYYQTTLPAIVFQMFEQNLQVAAQISEDLKTKVLVLCLQQMNSFLSRYKDEAQLYKEEHLRNRQHPHCYVQYMIAIINNCQTFKESIVSLKRKYLKNEAEEGVSPSQPSMDGILDAIAKEGCGGLLEEVFLDLEQHLNELMTKKWLLGSNAVDIICVTVEDYFNDFAKIKKPYKKVRRWDLVPSSP
;
A
#
# COMPACT_ATOMS: atom_id res chain seq x y z
N LEU A 1 -53.28 10.98 5.17
CA LEU A 1 -52.66 9.82 5.88
C LEU A 1 -51.27 9.50 5.37
N ILE A 2 -51.08 9.13 4.08
CA ILE A 2 -49.74 8.85 3.51
C ILE A 2 -48.84 10.08 3.63
N GLU A 3 -49.30 11.24 3.16
CA GLU A 3 -48.57 12.53 3.26
C GLU A 3 -48.30 12.99 4.70
N GLN A 4 -49.11 12.50 5.66
CA GLN A 4 -48.98 12.85 7.08
C GLN A 4 -48.04 11.88 7.83
N GLY A 5 -47.42 10.91 7.14
CA GLY A 5 -46.56 9.91 7.76
C GLY A 5 -47.28 8.85 8.60
N ALA A 6 -48.61 8.81 8.59
CA ALA A 6 -49.42 7.83 9.33
C ALA A 6 -49.51 6.47 8.58
N LEU A 7 -48.34 5.87 8.30
CA LEU A 7 -48.18 4.78 7.34
C LEU A 7 -48.99 3.52 7.68
N LEU A 8 -49.06 3.12 8.95
CA LEU A 8 -49.82 1.92 9.36
C LEU A 8 -51.33 2.10 9.19
N GLN A 9 -51.84 3.31 9.46
CA GLN A 9 -53.26 3.62 9.27
C GLN A 9 -53.61 3.74 7.79
N ALA A 10 -52.73 4.37 7.01
CA ALA A 10 -52.83 4.42 5.56
C ALA A 10 -52.86 3.01 4.95
N HIS A 11 -51.92 2.15 5.35
CA HIS A 11 -51.83 0.76 4.91
C HIS A 11 -53.10 -0.03 5.23
N ARG A 12 -53.64 0.09 6.44
CA ARG A 12 -54.88 -0.58 6.83
C ARG A 12 -56.06 -0.18 5.93
N LYS A 13 -56.22 1.12 5.68
CA LYS A 13 -57.31 1.62 4.82
C LYS A 13 -57.15 1.21 3.37
N LEU A 14 -55.91 1.21 2.87
CA LEU A 14 -55.60 0.71 1.53
C LEU A 14 -55.90 -0.79 1.42
N MET A 15 -55.52 -1.58 2.42
CA MET A 15 -55.79 -3.01 2.46
C MET A 15 -57.30 -3.31 2.45
N ASP A 16 -58.11 -2.53 3.17
CA ASP A 16 -59.58 -2.68 3.17
C ASP A 16 -60.16 -2.43 1.75
N LEU A 17 -59.62 -1.43 1.03
CA LEU A 17 -59.99 -1.13 -0.36
C LEU A 17 -59.56 -2.24 -1.32
N GLU A 18 -58.31 -2.70 -1.22
CA GLU A 18 -57.78 -3.81 -2.04
C GLU A 18 -58.57 -5.09 -1.78
N CYS A 19 -58.89 -5.43 -0.53
CA CYS A 19 -59.68 -6.60 -0.20
C CYS A 19 -61.10 -6.54 -0.78
N SER A 20 -61.73 -5.36 -0.76
CA SER A 20 -63.07 -5.16 -1.36
C SER A 20 -63.01 -5.34 -2.88
N ARG A 21 -62.03 -4.72 -3.53
CA ARG A 21 -61.77 -4.87 -4.98
C ARG A 21 -61.53 -6.34 -5.34
N ASP A 22 -60.59 -6.98 -4.67
CA ASP A 22 -60.14 -8.33 -4.97
C ASP A 22 -61.24 -9.36 -4.70
N GLY A 23 -62.09 -9.11 -3.69
CA GLY A 23 -63.29 -9.90 -3.42
C GLY A 23 -64.31 -9.83 -4.55
N LEU A 24 -64.67 -8.62 -4.99
CA LEU A 24 -65.60 -8.42 -6.12
C LEU A 24 -65.05 -9.01 -7.42
N MET A 25 -63.76 -8.85 -7.68
CA MET A 25 -63.11 -9.45 -8.85
C MET A 25 -63.15 -10.98 -8.78
N TYR A 26 -62.91 -11.56 -7.62
CA TYR A 26 -62.97 -13.01 -7.46
C TYR A 26 -64.39 -13.56 -7.63
N GLU A 27 -65.40 -12.89 -7.07
CA GLU A 27 -66.80 -13.26 -7.27
C GLU A 27 -67.20 -13.19 -8.74
N GLN A 28 -66.83 -12.10 -9.42
CA GLN A 28 -67.06 -11.98 -10.86
C GLN A 28 -66.35 -13.08 -11.65
N TYR A 29 -65.08 -13.38 -11.33
CA TYR A 29 -64.31 -14.43 -11.97
C TYR A 29 -64.95 -15.81 -11.82
N ARG A 30 -65.56 -16.09 -10.65
CA ARG A 30 -66.29 -17.33 -10.41
C ARG A 30 -67.60 -17.42 -11.18
N MET A 31 -68.31 -16.29 -11.35
CA MET A 31 -69.61 -16.25 -12.01
C MET A 31 -69.47 -16.34 -13.53
N ASP A 32 -68.56 -15.55 -14.11
CA ASP A 32 -68.27 -15.54 -15.54
C ASP A 32 -66.84 -15.07 -15.80
N SER A 33 -65.92 -16.02 -16.00
CA SER A 33 -64.52 -15.74 -16.28
C SER A 33 -64.28 -15.03 -17.63
N GLY A 34 -65.28 -15.02 -18.53
CA GLY A 34 -65.21 -14.38 -19.85
C GLY A 34 -65.78 -12.96 -19.89
N ASN A 35 -66.46 -12.50 -18.83
CA ASN A 35 -67.11 -11.19 -18.80
C ASN A 35 -66.10 -10.06 -18.53
N THR A 36 -65.55 -9.54 -19.61
CA THR A 36 -64.57 -8.45 -19.61
C THR A 36 -65.16 -7.09 -19.24
N ARG A 37 -66.47 -6.88 -19.44
CA ARG A 37 -67.12 -5.58 -19.17
C ARG A 37 -67.20 -5.29 -17.68
N ASP A 38 -67.69 -6.24 -16.89
CA ASP A 38 -67.84 -6.06 -15.45
C ASP A 38 -66.49 -6.01 -14.74
N MET A 39 -65.52 -6.82 -15.21
CA MET A 39 -64.13 -6.71 -14.76
C MET A 39 -63.53 -5.32 -15.05
N THR A 40 -63.82 -4.74 -16.21
CA THR A 40 -63.36 -3.39 -16.57
C THR A 40 -64.03 -2.31 -15.71
N LEU A 41 -65.31 -2.47 -15.37
CA LEU A 41 -66.01 -1.56 -14.47
C LEU A 41 -65.43 -1.58 -13.05
N ILE A 42 -65.15 -2.77 -12.50
CA ILE A 42 -64.50 -2.92 -11.19
C ILE A 42 -63.10 -2.29 -11.23
N HIS A 43 -62.34 -2.54 -12.31
CA HIS A 43 -61.04 -1.89 -12.52
C HIS A 43 -61.14 -0.36 -12.57
N GLY A 44 -62.15 0.19 -13.26
CA GLY A 44 -62.38 1.63 -13.35
C GLY A 44 -62.73 2.25 -12.00
N TYR A 45 -63.65 1.63 -11.25
CA TYR A 45 -64.06 2.11 -9.92
C TYR A 45 -62.90 2.12 -8.91
N PHE A 46 -62.06 1.08 -8.93
CA PHE A 46 -60.89 0.98 -8.05
C PHE A 46 -59.59 1.51 -8.68
N GLY A 47 -59.65 2.21 -9.81
CA GLY A 47 -58.46 2.62 -10.58
C GLY A 47 -57.44 3.42 -9.77
N SER A 48 -57.90 4.30 -8.87
CA SER A 48 -57.03 5.09 -7.99
C SER A 48 -56.35 4.29 -6.87
N THR A 49 -56.82 3.07 -6.58
CA THR A 49 -56.28 2.22 -5.50
C THR A 49 -54.84 1.81 -5.78
N GLN A 50 -54.51 1.52 -7.04
CA GLN A 50 -53.14 1.19 -7.44
C GLN A 50 -52.20 2.38 -7.19
N GLY A 51 -52.61 3.59 -7.59
CA GLY A 51 -51.83 4.80 -7.35
C GLY A 51 -51.58 5.08 -5.85
N LEU A 52 -52.57 4.81 -4.99
CA LEU A 52 -52.39 4.91 -3.53
C LEU A 52 -51.41 3.85 -2.98
N SER A 53 -51.45 2.63 -3.51
CA SER A 53 -50.47 1.58 -3.17
C SER A 53 -49.06 1.99 -3.59
N ASP A 54 -48.90 2.55 -4.79
CA ASP A 54 -47.61 3.00 -5.30
C ASP A 54 -47.06 4.17 -4.47
N GLU A 55 -47.92 5.12 -4.07
CA GLU A 55 -47.52 6.25 -3.24
C GLU A 55 -47.15 5.82 -1.81
N LEU A 56 -47.90 4.89 -1.22
CA LEU A 56 -47.51 4.29 0.05
C LEU A 56 -46.14 3.61 -0.08
N ALA A 57 -45.95 2.80 -1.13
CA ALA A 57 -44.70 2.10 -1.37
C ALA A 57 -43.52 3.07 -1.50
N LYS A 58 -43.67 4.18 -2.23
CA LYS A 58 -42.63 5.23 -2.32
C LYS A 58 -42.22 5.75 -0.94
N GLN A 59 -43.17 6.02 -0.05
CA GLN A 59 -42.85 6.46 1.32
C GLN A 59 -42.10 5.38 2.11
N LEU A 60 -42.47 4.10 1.97
CA LEU A 60 -41.73 3.00 2.60
C LEU A 60 -40.27 2.96 2.10
N TRP A 61 -40.06 3.11 0.79
CA TRP A 61 -38.73 3.10 0.17
C TRP A 61 -37.87 4.27 0.63
N MET A 62 -38.44 5.48 0.76
CA MET A 62 -37.71 6.65 1.28
C MET A 62 -37.23 6.43 2.71
N VAL A 63 -38.04 5.81 3.57
CA VAL A 63 -37.64 5.46 4.94
C VAL A 63 -36.51 4.42 4.93
N LEU A 64 -36.61 3.40 4.08
CA LEU A 64 -35.59 2.35 3.98
C LEU A 64 -34.24 2.85 3.44
N GLN A 65 -34.26 3.76 2.45
CA GLN A 65 -33.05 4.46 1.96
C GLN A 65 -32.34 5.26 3.05
N ARG A 66 -33.06 5.68 4.08
CA ARG A 66 -32.52 6.41 5.24
C ARG A 66 -32.56 5.55 6.50
N SER A 67 -32.59 4.22 6.38
CA SER A 67 -32.82 3.29 7.49
C SER A 67 -31.84 3.50 8.66
N LEU A 68 -30.55 3.66 8.38
CA LEU A 68 -29.51 3.88 9.40
C LEU A 68 -29.60 5.24 10.11
N VAL A 69 -30.14 6.27 9.45
CA VAL A 69 -30.41 7.57 10.08
C VAL A 69 -31.74 7.53 10.83
N THR A 70 -32.73 6.86 10.25
CA THR A 70 -34.07 6.69 10.82
C THR A 70 -33.98 5.92 12.11
N VAL A 71 -33.25 4.80 12.18
CA VAL A 71 -33.15 4.00 13.39
C VAL A 71 -32.48 4.74 14.56
N ARG A 72 -31.57 5.68 14.26
CA ARG A 72 -30.94 6.55 15.27
C ARG A 72 -31.90 7.60 15.84
N ARG A 73 -32.84 8.10 15.02
CA ARG A 73 -33.75 9.21 15.38
C ARG A 73 -35.13 8.75 15.84
N ASP A 74 -35.72 7.83 15.09
CA ASP A 74 -37.05 7.26 15.31
C ASP A 74 -37.11 5.80 14.80
N PRO A 75 -36.71 4.83 15.63
CA PRO A 75 -36.79 3.41 15.28
C PRO A 75 -38.23 2.92 15.09
N THR A 76 -39.24 3.60 15.65
CA THR A 76 -40.65 3.19 15.55
C THR A 76 -41.19 3.35 14.12
N LEU A 77 -40.68 4.33 13.39
CA LEU A 77 -40.99 4.52 11.97
C LEU A 77 -40.47 3.35 11.13
N LEU A 78 -39.23 2.89 11.37
CA LEU A 78 -38.66 1.74 10.68
C LEU A 78 -39.45 0.46 11.01
N VAL A 79 -39.78 0.22 12.27
CA VAL A 79 -40.64 -0.91 12.69
C VAL A 79 -41.98 -0.86 11.96
N SER A 80 -42.58 0.32 11.82
CA SER A 80 -43.86 0.49 11.11
C SER A 80 -43.75 0.09 9.65
N VAL A 81 -42.66 0.46 8.98
CA VAL A 81 -42.37 0.05 7.59
C VAL A 81 -42.18 -1.47 7.48
N VAL A 82 -41.36 -2.07 8.34
CA VAL A 82 -41.13 -3.54 8.33
C VAL A 82 -42.43 -4.30 8.59
N ARG A 83 -43.28 -3.83 9.51
CA ARG A 83 -44.59 -4.44 9.79
C ARG A 83 -45.54 -4.38 8.61
N ILE A 84 -45.51 -3.30 7.82
CA ILE A 84 -46.31 -3.19 6.59
C ILE A 84 -45.83 -4.24 5.58
N ILE A 85 -44.51 -4.33 5.37
CA ILE A 85 -43.91 -5.31 4.46
C ILE A 85 -44.27 -6.74 4.89
N GLU A 86 -44.11 -7.09 6.17
CA GLU A 86 -44.45 -8.43 6.68
C GLU A 86 -45.93 -8.78 6.48
N ARG A 87 -46.83 -7.80 6.64
CA ARG A 87 -48.26 -7.99 6.37
C ARG A 87 -48.54 -8.25 4.90
N GLU A 88 -47.91 -7.49 4.01
CA GLU A 88 -48.05 -7.67 2.56
C GLU A 88 -47.53 -9.03 2.11
N GLU A 89 -46.38 -9.48 2.62
CA GLU A 89 -45.85 -10.83 2.36
C GLU A 89 -46.77 -11.94 2.88
N LYS A 90 -47.46 -11.71 4.00
CA LYS A 90 -48.46 -12.65 4.52
C LYS A 90 -49.72 -12.69 3.65
N ILE A 91 -50.13 -11.56 3.07
CA ILE A 91 -51.24 -11.49 2.12
C ILE A 91 -50.86 -12.21 0.83
N ASP A 92 -49.67 -11.94 0.29
CA ASP A 92 -49.15 -12.58 -0.91
C ASP A 92 -49.12 -14.10 -0.78
N ARG A 93 -48.61 -14.63 0.35
CA ARG A 93 -48.64 -16.08 0.62
C ARG A 93 -50.06 -16.66 0.59
N ARG A 94 -51.02 -15.99 1.24
CA ARG A 94 -52.43 -16.43 1.26
C ARG A 94 -53.06 -16.41 -0.14
N ILE A 95 -52.74 -15.41 -0.95
CA ILE A 95 -53.24 -15.31 -2.33
C ILE A 95 -52.65 -16.42 -3.19
N LEU A 96 -51.34 -16.68 -3.08
CA LEU A 96 -50.67 -17.74 -3.82
C LEU A 96 -51.18 -19.13 -3.42
N ASP A 97 -51.51 -19.36 -2.15
CA ASP A 97 -52.13 -20.60 -1.71
C ASP A 97 -53.56 -20.75 -2.24
N ARG A 98 -54.36 -19.67 -2.26
CA ARG A 98 -55.69 -19.68 -2.88
C ARG A 98 -55.63 -19.91 -4.38
N LYS A 99 -54.65 -19.34 -5.09
CA LYS A 99 -54.43 -19.55 -6.53
C LYS A 99 -54.36 -21.03 -6.89
N LYS A 100 -53.71 -21.85 -6.06
CA LYS A 100 -53.61 -23.31 -6.27
C LYS A 100 -54.99 -23.99 -6.32
N GLN A 101 -55.98 -23.44 -5.63
CA GLN A 101 -57.34 -23.98 -5.55
C GLN A 101 -58.28 -23.31 -6.56
N THR A 102 -58.11 -22.01 -6.81
CA THR A 102 -59.11 -21.19 -7.52
C THR A 102 -58.67 -20.73 -8.90
N GLY A 103 -57.38 -20.84 -9.24
CA GLY A 103 -56.79 -20.32 -10.48
C GLY A 103 -56.70 -18.78 -10.55
N PHE A 104 -57.33 -18.06 -9.63
CA PHE A 104 -57.44 -16.60 -9.64
C PHE A 104 -56.32 -15.92 -8.85
N VAL A 105 -55.79 -14.82 -9.40
CA VAL A 105 -54.86 -13.91 -8.72
C VAL A 105 -55.32 -12.49 -8.97
N PRO A 106 -55.50 -11.67 -7.92
CA PRO A 106 -55.81 -10.26 -8.10
C PRO A 106 -54.69 -9.51 -8.83
N PRO A 107 -55.01 -8.43 -9.56
CA PRO A 107 -54.03 -7.62 -10.25
C PRO A 107 -53.03 -6.99 -9.26
N GLY A 108 -51.74 -7.03 -9.62
CA GLY A 108 -50.66 -6.47 -8.80
C GLY A 108 -50.14 -7.38 -7.67
N ARG A 109 -50.52 -8.66 -7.67
CA ARG A 109 -50.09 -9.66 -6.68
C ARG A 109 -49.29 -10.81 -7.33
N PRO A 110 -48.25 -11.36 -6.66
CA PRO A 110 -47.69 -10.90 -5.39
C PRO A 110 -46.93 -9.57 -5.54
N LYS A 111 -46.86 -8.79 -4.46
CA LYS A 111 -46.15 -7.51 -4.43
C LYS A 111 -44.64 -7.67 -4.21
N ASN A 112 -44.20 -8.75 -3.55
CA ASN A 112 -42.78 -9.07 -3.26
C ASN A 112 -42.02 -7.91 -2.61
N TRP A 113 -42.64 -7.23 -1.64
CA TRP A 113 -42.07 -6.05 -1.00
C TRP A 113 -40.85 -6.36 -0.12
N LYS A 114 -40.73 -7.59 0.38
CA LYS A 114 -39.52 -8.03 1.10
C LYS A 114 -38.30 -8.08 0.19
N GLU A 115 -38.43 -8.63 -1.01
CA GLU A 115 -37.35 -8.66 -2.00
C GLU A 115 -36.93 -7.24 -2.37
N LYS A 116 -37.92 -6.40 -2.72
CA LYS A 116 -37.68 -4.99 -3.06
C LYS A 116 -37.02 -4.19 -1.93
N MET A 117 -37.38 -4.47 -0.67
CA MET A 117 -36.74 -3.87 0.50
C MET A 117 -35.25 -4.19 0.54
N PHE A 118 -34.86 -5.45 0.34
CA PHE A 118 -33.45 -5.84 0.32
C PHE A 118 -32.69 -5.21 -0.85
N THR A 119 -33.28 -5.13 -2.04
CA THR A 119 -32.70 -4.40 -3.18
C THR A 119 -32.47 -2.92 -2.88
N ILE A 120 -33.39 -2.28 -2.14
CA ILE A 120 -33.23 -0.88 -1.74
C ILE A 120 -32.11 -0.73 -0.70
N LEU A 121 -32.01 -1.63 0.26
CA LEU A 121 -30.94 -1.61 1.25
C LEU A 121 -29.57 -1.81 0.60
N GLU A 122 -29.45 -2.79 -0.30
CA GLU A 122 -28.24 -3.06 -1.07
C GLU A 122 -27.80 -1.83 -1.88
N ARG A 123 -28.71 -1.25 -2.67
CA ARG A 123 -28.44 -0.02 -3.42
C ARG A 123 -28.04 1.15 -2.51
N THR A 124 -28.64 1.25 -1.33
CA THR A 124 -28.31 2.30 -0.35
C THR A 124 -26.87 2.15 0.14
N VAL A 125 -26.44 0.92 0.42
CA VAL A 125 -25.06 0.61 0.81
C VAL A 125 -24.09 0.96 -0.31
N THR A 126 -24.36 0.53 -1.54
CA THR A 126 -23.51 0.84 -2.72
C THR A 126 -23.38 2.34 -2.94
N THR A 127 -24.50 3.07 -3.07
CA THR A 127 -24.49 4.52 -3.28
C THR A 127 -23.79 5.25 -2.13
N ARG A 128 -23.87 4.72 -0.90
CA ARG A 128 -23.19 5.32 0.23
C ARG A 128 -21.68 5.17 0.14
N ILE A 129 -21.17 4.00 -0.25
CA ILE A 129 -19.72 3.77 -0.43
C ILE A 129 -19.20 4.61 -1.59
N GLU A 130 -19.87 4.61 -2.74
CA GLU A 130 -19.51 5.43 -3.91
C GLU A 130 -19.51 6.93 -3.57
N GLY A 131 -20.52 7.39 -2.84
CA GLY A 131 -20.67 8.79 -2.43
C GLY A 131 -19.65 9.28 -1.39
N THR A 132 -18.76 8.41 -0.88
CA THR A 132 -17.69 8.82 0.04
C THR A 132 -16.48 9.45 -0.66
N GLN A 133 -16.37 9.33 -1.99
CA GLN A 133 -15.27 9.94 -2.74
C GLN A 133 -15.52 11.44 -2.91
N ALA A 134 -14.89 12.25 -2.05
CA ALA A 134 -14.96 13.71 -2.14
C ALA A 134 -13.83 14.30 -2.99
N ASP A 135 -12.64 13.72 -2.89
CA ASP A 135 -11.41 14.21 -3.51
C ASP A 135 -11.02 13.33 -4.71
N THR A 136 -10.45 13.94 -5.74
CA THR A 136 -9.79 13.28 -6.87
C THR A 136 -8.28 13.41 -6.76
N ARG A 137 -7.54 12.61 -7.53
CA ARG A 137 -6.08 12.66 -7.59
C ARG A 137 -5.53 14.05 -7.95
N GLU A 138 -6.25 14.80 -8.80
CA GLU A 138 -5.87 16.16 -9.19
C GLU A 138 -6.04 17.16 -8.05
N SER A 139 -6.96 16.90 -7.12
CA SER A 139 -7.26 17.79 -6.00
C SER A 139 -6.36 17.56 -4.78
N ASP A 140 -5.97 16.31 -4.50
CA ASP A 140 -5.13 15.97 -3.36
C ASP A 140 -4.28 14.72 -3.61
N LYS A 141 -2.97 14.81 -3.32
CA LYS A 141 -2.03 13.67 -3.44
C LYS A 141 -2.32 12.52 -2.47
N MET A 142 -3.06 12.78 -1.39
CA MET A 142 -3.49 11.79 -0.39
C MET A 142 -4.97 11.39 -0.55
N TRP A 143 -5.58 11.68 -1.70
CA TRP A 143 -7.00 11.41 -1.95
C TRP A 143 -7.38 9.95 -1.61
N LEU A 144 -6.58 8.97 -2.03
CA LEU A 144 -6.88 7.55 -1.82
C LEU A 144 -6.80 7.17 -0.35
N VAL A 145 -5.78 7.63 0.36
CA VAL A 145 -5.63 7.40 1.82
C VAL A 145 -6.84 7.97 2.57
N ARG A 146 -7.25 9.20 2.23
CA ARG A 146 -8.43 9.81 2.85
C ARG A 146 -9.71 9.08 2.50
N HIS A 147 -9.89 8.70 1.24
CA HIS A 147 -11.06 7.97 0.77
C HIS A 147 -11.22 6.64 1.52
N LEU A 148 -10.15 5.86 1.62
CA LEU A 148 -10.12 4.58 2.34
C LEU A 148 -10.39 4.75 3.84
N GLU A 149 -9.86 5.81 4.46
CA GLU A 149 -10.10 6.12 5.88
C GLU A 149 -11.55 6.56 6.16
N ILE A 150 -12.16 7.32 5.24
CA ILE A 150 -13.57 7.72 5.31
C ILE A 150 -14.47 6.48 5.17
N ILE A 151 -14.18 5.60 4.20
CA ILE A 151 -14.89 4.32 4.03
C ILE A 151 -14.79 3.49 5.32
N ARG A 152 -13.58 3.32 5.87
CA ARG A 152 -13.35 2.54 7.10
C ARG A 152 -14.25 3.03 8.24
N LYS A 153 -14.26 4.34 8.51
CA LYS A 153 -15.07 4.95 9.58
C LYS A 153 -16.57 4.77 9.33
N TYR A 154 -17.05 5.10 8.13
CA TYR A 154 -18.48 5.03 7.85
C TYR A 154 -19.04 3.62 7.87
N VAL A 155 -18.32 2.65 7.31
CA VAL A 155 -18.78 1.25 7.34
C VAL A 155 -18.79 0.73 8.77
N LEU A 156 -17.77 1.00 9.57
CA LEU A 156 -17.74 0.60 10.97
C LEU A 156 -18.91 1.21 11.76
N ASP A 157 -19.12 2.52 11.66
CA ASP A 157 -20.21 3.22 12.35
C ASP A 157 -21.60 2.69 11.94
N ASP A 158 -21.77 2.37 10.66
CA ASP A 158 -23.01 1.83 10.13
C ASP A 158 -23.27 0.40 10.63
N LEU A 159 -22.25 -0.46 10.64
CA LEU A 159 -22.37 -1.83 11.15
C LEU A 159 -22.65 -1.83 12.65
N ILE A 160 -22.01 -0.96 13.44
CA ILE A 160 -22.30 -0.81 14.87
C ILE A 160 -23.76 -0.42 15.09
N VAL A 161 -24.29 0.52 14.30
CA VAL A 161 -25.70 0.92 14.40
C VAL A 161 -26.66 -0.14 13.88
N ALA A 162 -26.28 -0.87 12.82
CA ALA A 162 -27.06 -1.99 12.33
C ALA A 162 -27.22 -3.05 13.43
N LYS A 163 -26.11 -3.43 14.07
CA LYS A 163 -26.08 -4.41 15.15
C LYS A 163 -26.90 -3.95 16.37
N ASN A 164 -26.64 -2.75 16.88
CA ASN A 164 -27.17 -2.32 18.16
C ASN A 164 -28.61 -1.83 18.08
N LEU A 165 -28.99 -1.17 16.97
CA LEU A 165 -30.30 -0.52 16.83
C LEU A 165 -31.16 -1.19 15.76
N MET A 166 -30.62 -1.43 14.56
CA MET A 166 -31.43 -1.90 13.44
C MET A 166 -31.95 -3.32 13.64
N VAL A 167 -31.18 -4.22 14.26
CA VAL A 167 -31.64 -5.60 14.56
C VAL A 167 -32.95 -5.60 15.37
N GLN A 168 -33.14 -4.64 16.27
CA GLN A 168 -34.35 -4.55 17.10
C GLN A 168 -35.61 -4.18 16.29
N CYS A 169 -35.44 -3.60 15.10
CA CYS A 169 -36.55 -3.18 14.24
C CYS A 169 -37.08 -4.30 13.33
N PHE A 170 -36.36 -5.41 13.21
CA PHE A 170 -36.67 -6.49 12.27
C PHE A 170 -36.97 -7.80 13.01
N PRO A 171 -37.88 -8.63 12.49
CA PRO A 171 -38.05 -9.99 13.00
C PRO A 171 -36.75 -10.82 12.85
N PRO A 172 -36.43 -11.75 13.78
CA PRO A 172 -35.17 -12.51 13.75
C PRO A 172 -34.92 -13.29 12.45
N HIS A 173 -35.98 -13.81 11.82
CA HIS A 173 -35.90 -14.57 10.58
C HIS A 173 -35.50 -13.74 9.34
N TYR A 174 -35.36 -12.42 9.47
CA TYR A 174 -34.78 -11.56 8.43
C TYR A 174 -33.26 -11.60 8.43
N GLU A 175 -32.60 -12.00 9.54
CA GLU A 175 -31.15 -11.98 9.68
C GLU A 175 -30.55 -10.65 9.18
N ILE A 176 -31.15 -9.51 9.56
CA ILE A 176 -30.89 -8.22 8.91
C ILE A 176 -29.42 -7.78 9.02
N PHE A 177 -28.79 -8.04 10.16
CA PHE A 177 -27.38 -7.71 10.36
C PHE A 177 -26.48 -8.50 9.41
N LYS A 178 -26.67 -9.83 9.32
CA LYS A 178 -25.92 -10.71 8.42
C LYS A 178 -26.09 -10.30 6.95
N ASN A 179 -27.32 -9.98 6.54
CA ASN A 179 -27.59 -9.51 5.19
C ASN A 179 -26.92 -8.15 4.90
N LEU A 180 -27.00 -7.19 5.84
CA LEU A 180 -26.31 -5.90 5.70
C LEU A 180 -24.79 -6.07 5.67
N LEU A 181 -24.22 -6.90 6.54
CA LEU A 181 -22.80 -7.21 6.56
C LEU A 181 -22.33 -7.73 5.19
N ASN A 182 -23.09 -8.66 4.60
CA ASN A 182 -22.80 -9.16 3.26
C ASN A 182 -22.91 -8.06 2.19
N MET A 183 -23.95 -7.20 2.25
CA MET A 183 -24.08 -6.07 1.31
C MET A 183 -22.91 -5.10 1.40
N TYR A 184 -22.47 -4.74 2.61
CA TYR A 184 -21.28 -3.91 2.82
C TYR A 184 -20.01 -4.59 2.32
N HIS A 185 -19.84 -5.88 2.59
CA HIS A 185 -18.70 -6.65 2.11
C HIS A 185 -18.64 -6.68 0.58
N GLN A 186 -19.74 -7.00 -0.10
CA GLN A 186 -19.82 -7.03 -1.56
C GLN A 186 -19.58 -5.65 -2.16
N ALA A 187 -20.23 -4.60 -1.65
CA ALA A 187 -20.02 -3.25 -2.14
C ALA A 187 -18.58 -2.74 -1.93
N LEU A 188 -17.94 -3.11 -0.81
CA LEU A 188 -16.51 -2.86 -0.60
C LEU A 188 -15.65 -3.63 -1.59
N SER A 189 -15.93 -4.92 -1.82
CA SER A 189 -15.15 -5.73 -2.76
C SER A 189 -15.23 -5.15 -4.17
N THR A 190 -16.42 -4.83 -4.66
CA THR A 190 -16.61 -4.16 -5.95
C THR A 190 -15.81 -2.85 -6.00
N ARG A 191 -15.94 -2.00 -4.98
CA ARG A 191 -15.23 -0.72 -4.94
C ARG A 191 -13.71 -0.88 -4.94
N MET A 192 -13.17 -1.83 -4.18
CA MET A 192 -11.73 -2.09 -4.16
C MET A 192 -11.25 -2.65 -5.49
N GLN A 193 -12.05 -3.48 -6.17
CA GLN A 193 -11.75 -3.98 -7.51
C GLN A 193 -11.76 -2.86 -8.55
N ASP A 194 -12.72 -1.94 -8.48
CA ASP A 194 -12.78 -0.76 -9.37
C ASP A 194 -11.51 0.09 -9.19
N LEU A 195 -11.14 0.41 -7.95
CA LEU A 195 -9.91 1.15 -7.64
C LEU A 195 -8.65 0.41 -8.12
N ALA A 196 -8.59 -0.91 -7.97
CA ALA A 196 -7.47 -1.73 -8.43
C ALA A 196 -7.35 -1.79 -9.96
N SER A 197 -8.44 -1.55 -10.69
CA SER A 197 -8.46 -1.53 -12.16
C SER A 197 -7.99 -0.19 -12.75
N GLU A 198 -7.88 0.84 -11.92
CA GLU A 198 -7.32 2.13 -12.31
C GLU A 198 -5.78 2.07 -12.42
N ASP A 199 -5.19 3.01 -13.16
CA ASP A 199 -3.73 3.15 -13.27
C ASP A 199 -3.17 3.84 -12.01
N LEU A 200 -2.93 3.04 -10.97
CA LEU A 200 -2.49 3.47 -9.65
C LEU A 200 -0.98 3.75 -9.59
N GLU A 201 -0.60 4.85 -8.95
CA GLU A 201 0.79 5.15 -8.62
C GLU A 201 1.33 4.24 -7.51
N ALA A 202 2.66 4.11 -7.39
CA ALA A 202 3.27 3.19 -6.42
C ALA A 202 2.82 3.43 -4.96
N ASN A 203 2.66 4.69 -4.54
CA ASN A 203 2.14 5.05 -3.21
C ASN A 203 0.64 4.73 -3.06
N GLU A 204 -0.12 4.77 -4.14
CA GLU A 204 -1.55 4.44 -4.15
C GLU A 204 -1.75 2.93 -4.04
N ILE A 205 -0.93 2.15 -4.77
CA ILE A 205 -0.88 0.69 -4.64
C ILE A 205 -0.57 0.29 -3.19
N VAL A 206 0.44 0.91 -2.57
CA VAL A 206 0.79 0.68 -1.16
C VAL A 206 -0.41 0.96 -0.25
N SER A 207 -1.09 2.08 -0.47
CA SER A 207 -2.24 2.49 0.35
C SER A 207 -3.40 1.51 0.23
N LEU A 208 -3.75 1.10 -1.00
CA LEU A 208 -4.82 0.15 -1.26
C LEU A 208 -4.51 -1.23 -0.69
N LEU A 209 -3.32 -1.77 -0.95
CA LEU A 209 -2.93 -3.10 -0.47
C LEU A 209 -2.83 -3.15 1.06
N THR A 210 -2.27 -2.12 1.69
CA THR A 210 -2.22 -2.01 3.15
C THR A 210 -3.64 -2.00 3.73
N TRP A 211 -4.55 -1.27 3.11
CA TRP A 211 -5.92 -1.19 3.60
C TRP A 211 -6.67 -2.53 3.44
N VAL A 212 -6.57 -3.18 2.28
CA VAL A 212 -7.25 -4.44 1.99
C VAL A 212 -6.70 -5.59 2.82
N LEU A 213 -5.37 -5.71 2.94
CA LEU A 213 -4.73 -6.85 3.60
C LEU A 213 -4.68 -6.67 5.12
N ASN A 214 -4.43 -5.45 5.60
CA ASN A 214 -4.16 -5.20 7.01
C ASN A 214 -5.31 -4.46 7.69
N THR A 215 -5.79 -3.33 7.15
CA THR A 215 -6.81 -2.52 7.83
C THR A 215 -8.18 -3.19 7.87
N TYR A 216 -8.63 -3.79 6.76
CA TYR A 216 -9.96 -4.39 6.66
C TYR A 216 -10.21 -5.45 7.73
N THR A 217 -9.24 -6.35 7.93
CA THR A 217 -9.33 -7.47 8.88
C THR A 217 -8.82 -7.13 10.29
N SER A 218 -8.40 -5.88 10.52
CA SER A 218 -7.86 -5.41 11.80
C SER A 218 -8.92 -5.10 12.84
N THR A 219 -8.47 -4.82 14.06
CA THR A 219 -9.28 -4.31 15.18
C THR A 219 -9.85 -2.90 14.93
N GLU A 220 -9.32 -2.18 13.93
CA GLU A 220 -9.81 -0.86 13.54
C GLU A 220 -11.04 -0.93 12.62
N MET A 221 -11.41 -2.12 12.14
CA MET A 221 -12.55 -2.34 11.26
C MET A 221 -13.29 -3.66 11.57
N MET A 222 -13.08 -4.74 10.81
CA MET A 222 -13.93 -5.95 10.94
C MET A 222 -13.69 -6.76 12.21
N ARG A 223 -12.49 -6.68 12.83
CA ARG A 223 -12.19 -7.30 14.14
C ARG A 223 -12.48 -6.35 15.31
N ASN A 224 -13.22 -5.27 15.08
CA ASN A 224 -13.56 -4.34 16.14
C ASN A 224 -14.43 -5.02 17.20
N VAL A 225 -14.12 -4.76 18.48
CA VAL A 225 -14.78 -5.39 19.64
C VAL A 225 -16.28 -5.09 19.67
N GLU A 226 -16.71 -3.93 19.18
CA GLU A 226 -18.12 -3.55 19.12
C GLU A 226 -18.93 -4.37 18.11
N LEU A 227 -18.26 -5.03 17.15
CA LEU A 227 -18.90 -5.94 16.19
C LEU A 227 -19.01 -7.37 16.73
N ALA A 228 -18.17 -7.80 17.67
CA ALA A 228 -18.20 -9.14 18.25
C ALA A 228 -19.48 -9.43 19.07
N PRO A 229 -20.10 -10.61 18.99
CA PRO A 229 -19.64 -11.82 18.28
C PRO A 229 -20.18 -11.97 16.84
N GLU A 230 -20.91 -10.97 16.33
CA GLU A 230 -21.70 -11.09 15.09
C GLU A 230 -20.84 -11.14 13.81
N VAL A 231 -19.58 -10.69 13.88
CA VAL A 231 -18.64 -10.68 12.75
C VAL A 231 -17.49 -11.64 13.05
N ASP A 232 -17.36 -12.68 12.22
CA ASP A 232 -16.19 -13.56 12.20
C ASP A 232 -15.34 -13.27 10.97
N VAL A 233 -14.18 -12.64 11.19
CA VAL A 233 -13.23 -12.26 10.15
C VAL A 233 -12.68 -13.47 9.40
N GLY A 234 -12.65 -14.67 10.01
CA GLY A 234 -12.20 -15.90 9.34
C GLY A 234 -13.16 -16.40 8.26
N THR A 235 -14.41 -15.90 8.25
CA THR A 235 -15.43 -16.25 7.25
C THR A 235 -15.55 -15.25 6.12
N LEU A 236 -14.92 -14.08 6.26
CA LEU A 236 -14.95 -13.03 5.23
C LEU A 236 -14.02 -13.42 4.09
N GLU A 237 -14.53 -13.36 2.87
CA GLU A 237 -13.71 -13.56 1.67
C GLU A 237 -12.74 -12.38 1.49
N PRO A 238 -11.61 -12.56 0.80
CA PRO A 238 -10.73 -11.45 0.45
C PRO A 238 -11.45 -10.42 -0.43
N LEU A 239 -11.30 -9.12 -0.13
CA LEU A 239 -11.91 -8.06 -0.94
C LEU A 239 -11.36 -7.99 -2.37
N LEU A 240 -10.10 -8.37 -2.54
CA LEU A 240 -9.41 -8.49 -3.82
C LEU A 240 -9.02 -9.94 -4.05
N SER A 241 -9.13 -10.41 -5.29
CA SER A 241 -8.66 -11.74 -5.65
C SER A 241 -7.12 -11.83 -5.51
N PRO A 242 -6.57 -13.02 -5.19
CA PRO A 242 -5.11 -13.19 -5.12
C PRO A 242 -4.38 -12.81 -6.42
N HIS A 243 -5.05 -12.99 -7.56
CA HIS A 243 -4.52 -12.58 -8.87
C HIS A 243 -4.34 -11.06 -8.97
N VAL A 244 -5.38 -10.29 -8.63
CA VAL A 244 -5.33 -8.82 -8.65
C VAL A 244 -4.28 -8.30 -7.68
N VAL A 245 -4.18 -8.90 -6.49
CA VAL A 245 -3.13 -8.56 -5.52
C VAL A 245 -1.73 -8.82 -6.10
N SER A 246 -1.51 -9.95 -6.77
CA SER A 246 -0.23 -10.26 -7.42
C SER A 246 0.11 -9.23 -8.51
N GLU A 247 -0.85 -8.87 -9.36
CA GLU A 247 -0.65 -7.92 -10.45
C GLU A 247 -0.30 -6.51 -9.94
N LEU A 248 -0.97 -6.05 -8.88
CA LEU A 248 -0.64 -4.79 -8.20
C LEU A 248 0.77 -4.84 -7.59
N LEU A 249 1.14 -5.95 -6.95
CA LEU A 249 2.48 -6.14 -6.39
C LEU A 249 3.56 -6.17 -7.47
N ASP A 250 3.31 -6.81 -8.61
CA ASP A 250 4.25 -6.86 -9.72
C ASP A 250 4.46 -5.46 -10.34
N THR A 251 3.37 -4.71 -10.49
CA THR A 251 3.39 -3.31 -10.94
C THR A 251 4.16 -2.42 -9.97
N TYR A 252 3.92 -2.56 -8.67
CA TYR A 252 4.68 -1.87 -7.63
C TYR A 252 6.17 -2.22 -7.68
N MET A 253 6.52 -3.51 -7.79
CA MET A 253 7.90 -3.97 -7.83
C MET A 253 8.64 -3.48 -9.08
N SER A 254 7.99 -3.44 -10.24
CA SER A 254 8.55 -2.89 -11.47
C SER A 254 8.88 -1.40 -11.34
N THR A 255 7.92 -0.63 -10.82
CA THR A 255 8.07 0.81 -10.56
C THR A 255 9.16 1.07 -9.53
N LEU A 256 9.17 0.33 -8.42
CA LEU A 256 10.18 0.41 -7.37
C LEU A 256 11.57 0.11 -7.92
N THR A 257 11.72 -0.93 -8.73
CA THR A 257 12.99 -1.29 -9.38
C THR A 257 13.53 -0.13 -10.22
N SER A 258 12.67 0.45 -11.06
CA SER A 258 13.03 1.60 -11.90
C SER A 258 13.45 2.82 -11.07
N ASN A 259 12.70 3.11 -10.00
CA ASN A 259 12.98 4.21 -9.10
C ASN A 259 14.32 4.02 -8.35
N ILE A 260 14.59 2.82 -7.84
CA ILE A 260 15.86 2.50 -7.17
C ILE A 260 17.04 2.66 -8.14
N ILE A 261 16.93 2.13 -9.37
CA ILE A 261 18.00 2.23 -10.38
C ILE A 261 18.31 3.70 -10.71
N ALA A 262 17.27 4.50 -10.95
CA ALA A 262 17.41 5.92 -11.27
C ALA A 262 18.00 6.70 -10.08
N TRP A 263 17.53 6.42 -8.87
CA TRP A 263 18.01 7.08 -7.66
C TRP A 263 19.48 6.75 -7.39
N LEU A 264 19.88 5.48 -7.47
CA LEU A 264 21.28 5.04 -7.28
C LEU A 264 22.21 5.67 -8.32
N ARG A 265 21.75 5.82 -9.57
CA ARG A 265 22.51 6.51 -10.63
C ARG A 265 22.74 7.98 -10.27
N LYS A 266 21.67 8.69 -9.88
CA LYS A 266 21.75 10.10 -9.48
C LYS A 266 22.63 10.29 -8.25
N ALA A 267 22.56 9.37 -7.27
CA ALA A 267 23.39 9.41 -6.07
C ALA A 267 24.88 9.30 -6.43
N LEU A 268 25.24 8.36 -7.33
CA LEU A 268 26.60 8.21 -7.83
C LEU A 268 27.08 9.44 -8.61
N GLU A 269 26.26 9.96 -9.52
CA GLU A 269 26.57 11.19 -10.26
C GLU A 269 26.79 12.39 -9.32
N THR A 270 26.08 12.45 -8.20
CA THR A 270 26.26 13.49 -7.20
C THR A 270 27.58 13.30 -6.46
N ASP A 271 27.89 12.08 -6.01
CA ASP A 271 29.14 11.75 -5.33
C ASP A 271 30.37 12.04 -6.22
N LYS A 272 30.31 11.68 -7.51
CA LYS A 272 31.37 12.00 -8.48
C LYS A 272 31.66 13.50 -8.60
N LYS A 273 30.63 14.35 -8.52
CA LYS A 273 30.82 15.81 -8.56
C LYS A 273 31.54 16.31 -7.31
N ASP A 274 31.39 15.62 -6.19
CA ASP A 274 32.11 15.96 -4.97
C ASP A 274 33.61 15.66 -5.12
N TRP A 275 33.98 14.57 -5.79
CA TRP A 275 35.40 14.17 -5.95
C TRP A 275 36.28 15.17 -6.70
N VAL A 276 35.67 16.08 -7.47
CA VAL A 276 36.36 17.11 -8.25
C VAL A 276 36.32 18.49 -7.61
N LYS A 277 35.79 18.61 -6.39
CA LYS A 277 35.79 19.87 -5.63
C LYS A 277 37.20 20.21 -5.15
N GLU A 278 37.42 21.51 -4.96
CA GLU A 278 38.66 22.05 -4.38
C GLU A 278 38.73 21.89 -2.84
N THR A 279 37.67 21.39 -2.22
CA THR A 279 37.57 21.17 -0.78
C THR A 279 37.72 19.70 -0.43
N GLU A 280 38.46 19.41 0.63
CA GLU A 280 38.60 18.06 1.18
C GLU A 280 37.25 17.41 1.52
N PRO A 281 37.14 16.06 1.43
CA PRO A 281 35.97 15.33 1.88
C PRO A 281 35.74 15.49 3.39
N GLU A 282 34.50 15.28 3.81
CA GLU A 282 34.16 15.27 5.23
C GLU A 282 34.86 14.10 5.95
N ALA A 283 35.22 14.33 7.21
CA ALA A 283 35.77 13.31 8.09
C ALA A 283 34.72 12.84 9.09
N ASP A 284 34.73 11.55 9.44
CA ASP A 284 33.89 11.02 10.50
C ASP A 284 34.37 11.44 11.91
N GLN A 285 33.69 10.95 12.94
CA GLN A 285 34.01 11.26 14.34
C GLN A 285 35.44 10.84 14.74
N ASP A 286 36.01 9.86 14.03
CA ASP A 286 37.35 9.33 14.26
C ASP A 286 38.40 9.96 13.32
N GLY A 287 38.00 10.94 12.49
CA GLY A 287 38.87 11.66 11.57
C GLY A 287 39.14 10.95 10.24
N TYR A 288 38.40 9.88 9.91
CA TYR A 288 38.52 9.19 8.63
C TYR A 288 37.68 9.86 7.55
N TYR A 289 38.28 10.14 6.39
CA TYR A 289 37.55 10.72 5.27
C TYR A 289 36.48 9.77 4.75
N GLN A 290 35.30 10.30 4.45
CA GLN A 290 34.20 9.53 3.85
C GLN A 290 33.29 10.47 3.07
N THR A 291 32.56 9.90 2.11
CA THR A 291 31.45 10.63 1.48
C THR A 291 30.12 10.22 2.09
N THR A 292 29.07 10.98 1.82
CA THR A 292 27.73 10.67 2.34
C THR A 292 27.05 9.52 1.58
N LEU A 293 27.63 9.07 0.47
CA LEU A 293 27.05 8.10 -0.46
C LEU A 293 26.61 6.78 0.23
N PRO A 294 27.42 6.12 1.07
CA PRO A 294 26.97 4.91 1.76
C PRO A 294 25.75 5.14 2.65
N ALA A 295 25.74 6.23 3.42
CA ALA A 295 24.65 6.53 4.34
C ALA A 295 23.32 6.78 3.60
N ILE A 296 23.34 7.59 2.54
CA ILE A 296 22.13 7.94 1.78
C ILE A 296 21.56 6.73 1.02
N VAL A 297 22.42 5.84 0.49
CA VAL A 297 22.00 4.62 -0.21
C VAL A 297 21.26 3.68 0.74
N PHE A 298 21.83 3.44 1.93
CA PHE A 298 21.23 2.54 2.90
C PHE A 298 20.00 3.12 3.57
N GLN A 299 19.96 4.43 3.80
CA GLN A 299 18.75 5.10 4.25
C GLN A 299 17.60 4.92 3.24
N MET A 300 17.87 5.05 1.94
CA MET A 300 16.87 4.85 0.89
C MET A 300 16.38 3.39 0.84
N PHE A 301 17.26 2.40 0.95
CA PHE A 301 16.84 0.98 1.04
C PHE A 301 15.99 0.72 2.27
N GLU A 302 16.40 1.22 3.44
CA GLU A 302 15.69 1.08 4.70
C GLU A 302 14.27 1.66 4.63
N GLN A 303 14.09 2.84 4.02
CA GLN A 303 12.77 3.43 3.83
C GLN A 303 11.86 2.57 2.96
N ASN A 304 12.36 2.02 1.85
CA ASN A 304 11.57 1.15 0.97
C ASN A 304 11.21 -0.18 1.66
N LEU A 305 12.12 -0.73 2.46
CA LEU A 305 11.86 -1.93 3.26
C LEU A 305 10.78 -1.69 4.34
N GLN A 306 10.79 -0.52 4.97
CA GLN A 306 9.77 -0.15 5.95
C GLN A 306 8.39 -0.04 5.31
N VAL A 307 8.30 0.56 4.11
CA VAL A 307 7.03 0.62 3.35
C VAL A 307 6.56 -0.78 2.97
N ALA A 308 7.45 -1.64 2.46
CA ALA A 308 7.11 -3.02 2.11
C ALA A 308 6.61 -3.82 3.32
N ALA A 309 7.22 -3.62 4.50
CA ALA A 309 6.82 -4.26 5.75
C ALA A 309 5.40 -3.89 6.21
N GLN A 310 4.90 -2.71 5.84
CA GLN A 310 3.54 -2.29 6.15
C GLN A 310 2.48 -3.06 5.35
N ILE A 311 2.87 -3.62 4.20
CA ILE A 311 1.97 -4.39 3.34
C ILE A 311 2.02 -5.87 3.73
N SER A 312 3.20 -6.49 3.64
CA SER A 312 3.38 -7.90 4.02
C SER A 312 4.86 -8.26 4.27
N GLU A 313 5.08 -9.29 5.08
CA GLU A 313 6.42 -9.82 5.32
C GLU A 313 7.05 -10.44 4.06
N ASP A 314 6.25 -11.07 3.19
CA ASP A 314 6.72 -11.62 1.90
C ASP A 314 7.22 -10.53 0.95
N LEU A 315 6.48 -9.42 0.84
CA LEU A 315 6.89 -8.29 0.02
C LEU A 315 8.19 -7.68 0.55
N LYS A 316 8.33 -7.54 1.87
CA LYS A 316 9.56 -7.06 2.49
C LYS A 316 10.77 -7.91 2.11
N THR A 317 10.64 -9.24 2.11
CA THR A 317 11.72 -10.14 1.66
C THR A 317 12.04 -9.94 0.18
N LYS A 318 11.02 -9.83 -0.68
CA LYS A 318 11.21 -9.55 -2.12
C LYS A 318 11.92 -8.22 -2.38
N VAL A 319 11.54 -7.16 -1.65
CA VAL A 319 12.17 -5.84 -1.74
C VAL A 319 13.62 -5.90 -1.25
N LEU A 320 13.92 -6.67 -0.20
CA LEU A 320 15.31 -6.86 0.26
C LEU A 320 16.18 -7.49 -0.82
N VAL A 321 15.70 -8.58 -1.43
CA VAL A 321 16.41 -9.26 -2.52
C VAL A 321 16.64 -8.30 -3.69
N LEU A 322 15.62 -7.52 -4.07
CA LEU A 322 15.75 -6.48 -5.10
C LEU A 322 16.82 -5.45 -4.73
N CYS A 323 16.79 -4.88 -3.52
CA CYS A 323 17.79 -3.91 -3.06
C CYS A 323 19.21 -4.47 -3.15
N LEU A 324 19.44 -5.71 -2.72
CA LEU A 324 20.76 -6.37 -2.79
C LEU A 324 21.22 -6.61 -4.24
N GLN A 325 20.30 -6.99 -5.14
CA GLN A 325 20.60 -7.14 -6.57
C GLN A 325 20.99 -5.80 -7.21
N GLN A 326 20.23 -4.73 -6.90
CA GLN A 326 20.53 -3.38 -7.41
C GLN A 326 21.82 -2.82 -6.81
N MET A 327 22.11 -3.14 -5.55
CA MET A 327 23.37 -2.79 -4.89
C MET A 327 24.56 -3.39 -5.62
N ASN A 328 24.49 -4.67 -6.02
CA ASN A 328 25.59 -5.30 -6.75
C ASN A 328 25.86 -4.59 -8.10
N SER A 329 24.78 -4.27 -8.83
CA SER A 329 24.87 -3.54 -10.11
C SER A 329 25.38 -2.10 -9.94
N PHE A 330 25.09 -1.48 -8.79
CA PHE A 330 25.62 -0.18 -8.43
C PHE A 330 27.11 -0.24 -8.09
N LEU A 331 27.55 -1.24 -7.32
CA LEU A 331 28.96 -1.39 -6.94
C LEU A 331 29.88 -1.63 -8.14
N SER A 332 29.43 -2.38 -9.15
CA SER A 332 30.18 -2.51 -10.40
C SER A 332 30.39 -1.17 -11.09
N ARG A 333 29.34 -0.33 -11.17
CA ARG A 333 29.46 1.03 -11.73
C ARG A 333 30.34 1.93 -10.85
N TYR A 334 30.23 1.82 -9.53
CA TYR A 334 31.07 2.56 -8.58
C TYR A 334 32.55 2.24 -8.81
N LYS A 335 32.88 0.97 -9.07
CA LYS A 335 34.23 0.55 -9.43
C LYS A 335 34.73 1.24 -10.70
N ASP A 336 33.96 1.18 -11.78
CA ASP A 336 34.35 1.76 -13.06
C ASP A 336 34.61 3.26 -12.92
N GLU A 337 33.78 3.95 -12.15
CA GLU A 337 33.92 5.39 -11.92
C GLU A 337 35.12 5.74 -11.04
N ALA A 338 35.41 4.96 -10.01
CA ALA A 338 36.62 5.11 -9.20
C ALA A 338 37.90 4.86 -10.02
N GLN A 339 37.86 3.91 -10.96
CA GLN A 339 38.96 3.66 -11.88
C GLN A 339 39.16 4.83 -12.85
N LEU A 340 38.08 5.34 -13.45
CA LEU A 340 38.14 6.50 -14.33
C LEU A 340 38.70 7.74 -13.61
N TYR A 341 38.29 7.96 -12.35
CA TYR A 341 38.79 9.03 -11.52
C TYR A 341 40.32 8.98 -11.33
N LYS A 342 40.85 7.78 -11.04
CA LYS A 342 42.30 7.55 -10.98
C LYS A 342 42.97 7.84 -12.33
N GLU A 343 42.44 7.30 -13.42
CA GLU A 343 43.02 7.47 -14.76
C GLU A 343 43.03 8.94 -15.20
N GLU A 344 42.01 9.72 -14.85
CA GLU A 344 41.93 11.15 -15.13
C GLU A 344 42.98 11.95 -14.36
N HIS A 345 43.19 11.63 -13.08
CA HIS A 345 44.26 12.23 -12.29
C HIS A 345 45.65 11.93 -12.85
N LEU A 346 45.92 10.67 -13.22
CA LEU A 346 47.22 10.29 -13.78
C LEU A 346 47.52 10.98 -15.12
N ARG A 347 46.49 11.42 -15.88
CA ARG A 347 46.68 12.23 -17.09
C ARG A 347 47.09 13.67 -16.79
N ASN A 348 46.61 14.23 -15.68
CA ASN A 348 46.97 15.58 -15.25
C ASN A 348 47.01 15.65 -13.72
N ARG A 349 48.18 15.38 -13.13
CA ARG A 349 48.37 15.29 -11.67
C ARG A 349 48.06 16.57 -10.89
N GLN A 350 47.81 17.70 -11.56
CA GLN A 350 47.34 18.92 -10.91
C GLN A 350 45.84 18.90 -10.61
N HIS A 351 45.08 17.99 -11.24
CA HIS A 351 43.62 17.90 -11.11
C HIS A 351 43.21 16.43 -10.91
N PRO A 352 42.17 16.16 -10.11
CA PRO A 352 41.53 17.08 -9.17
C PRO A 352 42.46 17.40 -7.99
N HIS A 353 42.31 18.60 -7.42
CA HIS A 353 43.22 19.11 -6.38
C HIS A 353 43.28 18.24 -5.12
N CYS A 354 42.17 17.63 -4.73
CA CYS A 354 42.06 16.80 -3.53
C CYS A 354 42.03 15.29 -3.86
N TYR A 355 42.77 14.87 -4.89
CA TYR A 355 42.78 13.47 -5.35
C TYR A 355 43.07 12.47 -4.23
N VAL A 356 44.14 12.70 -3.44
CA VAL A 356 44.54 11.80 -2.35
C VAL A 356 43.43 11.67 -1.32
N GLN A 357 42.85 12.78 -0.88
CA GLN A 357 41.81 12.80 0.14
C GLN A 357 40.53 12.10 -0.33
N TYR A 358 40.07 12.35 -1.56
CA TYR A 358 38.87 11.68 -2.10
C TYR A 358 39.11 10.21 -2.44
N MET A 359 40.30 9.82 -2.90
CA MET A 359 40.63 8.41 -3.09
C MET A 359 40.61 7.66 -1.75
N ILE A 360 41.12 8.27 -0.67
CA ILE A 360 40.98 7.73 0.69
C ILE A 360 39.49 7.61 1.08
N ALA A 361 38.67 8.62 0.79
CA ALA A 361 37.23 8.56 1.06
C ALA A 361 36.53 7.41 0.31
N ILE A 362 36.87 7.18 -0.97
CA ILE A 362 36.35 6.05 -1.78
C ILE A 362 36.76 4.70 -1.16
N ILE A 363 38.01 4.55 -0.72
CA ILE A 363 38.48 3.35 -0.03
C ILE A 363 37.70 3.13 1.27
N ASN A 364 37.51 4.19 2.06
CA ASN A 364 36.78 4.11 3.33
C ASN A 364 35.30 3.80 3.13
N ASN A 365 34.67 4.37 2.08
CA ASN A 365 33.31 4.06 1.70
C ASN A 365 33.12 2.56 1.43
N CYS A 366 34.13 1.87 0.88
CA CYS A 366 34.05 0.43 0.66
C CYS A 366 33.86 -0.36 1.96
N GLN A 367 34.54 0.05 3.04
CA GLN A 367 34.35 -0.55 4.35
C GLN A 367 32.95 -0.24 4.90
N THR A 368 32.50 1.01 4.80
CA THR A 368 31.16 1.42 5.25
C THR A 368 30.06 0.66 4.50
N PHE A 369 30.23 0.44 3.19
CA PHE A 369 29.30 -0.37 2.40
C PHE A 369 29.24 -1.81 2.89
N LYS A 370 30.38 -2.46 3.15
CA LYS A 370 30.42 -3.83 3.69
C LYS A 370 29.65 -3.94 5.00
N GLU A 371 29.94 -3.06 5.94
CA GLU A 371 29.28 -3.04 7.26
C GLU A 371 27.78 -2.81 7.12
N SER A 372 27.38 -1.90 6.23
CA SER A 372 25.97 -1.58 5.96
C SER A 372 25.23 -2.75 5.31
N ILE A 373 25.84 -3.46 4.34
CA ILE A 373 25.26 -4.67 3.71
C ILE A 373 25.05 -5.76 4.77
N VAL A 374 26.05 -6.01 5.61
CA VAL A 374 25.97 -7.02 6.68
C VAL A 374 24.88 -6.64 7.69
N SER A 375 24.83 -5.38 8.11
CA SER A 375 23.81 -4.86 9.02
C SER A 375 22.40 -5.01 8.43
N LEU A 376 22.22 -4.65 7.16
CA LEU A 376 20.94 -4.77 6.45
C LEU A 376 20.49 -6.24 6.36
N LYS A 377 21.39 -7.13 5.94
CA LYS A 377 21.11 -8.58 5.88
C LYS A 377 20.71 -9.10 7.25
N ARG A 378 21.48 -8.82 8.30
CA ARG A 378 21.20 -9.27 9.67
C ARG A 378 19.85 -8.79 10.20
N LYS A 379 19.47 -7.55 9.87
CA LYS A 379 18.22 -6.95 10.34
C LYS A 379 16.98 -7.57 9.69
N TYR A 380 17.08 -7.96 8.41
CA TYR A 380 15.93 -8.35 7.60
C TYR A 380 15.87 -9.82 7.20
N LEU A 381 16.99 -10.56 7.17
CA LEU A 381 17.01 -12.02 6.98
C LEU A 381 17.02 -12.71 8.35
N LYS A 382 15.92 -13.42 8.69
CA LYS A 382 15.81 -14.17 9.94
C LYS A 382 16.36 -15.60 9.84
N ASN A 383 16.57 -16.14 8.64
CA ASN A 383 17.10 -17.49 8.41
C ASN A 383 18.16 -17.46 7.29
N GLU A 384 19.33 -18.06 7.53
CA GLU A 384 20.40 -18.24 6.54
C GLU A 384 20.02 -19.18 5.38
N ALA A 385 18.84 -19.80 5.44
CA ALA A 385 18.36 -20.80 4.47
C ALA A 385 17.72 -20.21 3.20
N GLU A 386 17.49 -18.90 3.13
CA GLU A 386 16.97 -18.21 1.94
C GLU A 386 18.09 -17.48 1.16
N GLU A 387 19.30 -18.06 1.10
CA GLU A 387 20.28 -17.70 0.07
C GLU A 387 19.83 -18.22 -1.30
N GLY A 388 18.71 -17.70 -1.79
CA GLY A 388 18.34 -17.71 -3.20
C GLY A 388 19.16 -16.68 -3.97
N VAL A 389 20.49 -16.77 -3.92
CA VAL A 389 21.38 -15.93 -4.72
C VAL A 389 22.10 -16.84 -5.71
N SER A 390 21.74 -16.71 -6.99
CA SER A 390 22.41 -17.37 -8.10
C SER A 390 23.94 -17.22 -7.98
N PRO A 391 24.71 -18.31 -8.12
CA PRO A 391 26.17 -18.34 -7.96
C PRO A 391 26.94 -17.65 -9.13
N SER A 392 26.27 -16.87 -9.98
CA SER A 392 26.82 -16.28 -11.20
C SER A 392 27.26 -14.82 -11.07
N GLN A 393 27.08 -14.19 -9.91
CA GLN A 393 27.48 -12.80 -9.67
C GLN A 393 28.73 -12.75 -8.76
N PRO A 394 29.73 -11.90 -9.06
CA PRO A 394 30.83 -11.65 -8.12
C PRO A 394 30.25 -11.18 -6.78
N SER A 395 30.83 -11.65 -5.67
CA SER A 395 30.39 -11.23 -4.35
C SER A 395 30.59 -9.71 -4.21
N MET A 396 29.59 -9.03 -3.63
CA MET A 396 29.69 -7.58 -3.34
C MET A 396 30.97 -7.25 -2.58
N ASP A 397 31.37 -8.12 -1.65
CA ASP A 397 32.64 -8.00 -0.91
C ASP A 397 33.86 -8.02 -1.83
N GLY A 398 33.86 -8.89 -2.85
CA GLY A 398 34.92 -8.99 -3.83
C GLY A 398 35.04 -7.74 -4.71
N ILE A 399 33.92 -7.14 -5.12
CA ILE A 399 33.92 -5.86 -5.85
C ILE A 399 34.48 -4.75 -4.95
N LEU A 400 33.98 -4.62 -3.73
CA LEU A 400 34.43 -3.61 -2.77
C LEU A 400 35.92 -3.74 -2.44
N ASP A 401 36.42 -4.98 -2.28
CA ASP A 401 37.86 -5.22 -2.09
C ASP A 401 38.69 -4.90 -3.32
N ALA A 402 38.16 -5.12 -4.52
CA ALA A 402 38.85 -4.72 -5.74
C ALA A 402 38.98 -3.19 -5.82
N ILE A 403 37.89 -2.44 -5.55
CA ILE A 403 37.91 -0.98 -5.51
C ILE A 403 38.94 -0.48 -4.50
N ALA A 404 38.89 -0.97 -3.26
CA ALA A 404 39.80 -0.54 -2.21
C ALA A 404 41.27 -0.88 -2.54
N LYS A 405 41.56 -2.07 -3.10
CA LYS A 405 42.93 -2.45 -3.51
C LYS A 405 43.44 -1.61 -4.66
N GLU A 406 42.62 -1.37 -5.68
CA GLU A 406 42.98 -0.55 -6.84
C GLU A 406 43.19 0.91 -6.43
N GLY A 407 42.35 1.44 -5.52
CA GLY A 407 42.52 2.77 -4.93
C GLY A 407 43.80 2.90 -4.12
N CYS A 408 44.10 1.93 -3.23
CA CYS A 408 45.38 1.89 -2.51
C CYS A 408 46.57 1.81 -3.47
N GLY A 409 46.45 1.06 -4.57
CA GLY A 409 47.45 1.00 -5.62
C GLY A 409 47.69 2.36 -6.28
N GLY A 410 46.62 3.08 -6.61
CA GLY A 410 46.69 4.43 -7.18
C GLY A 410 47.27 5.46 -6.22
N LEU A 411 47.00 5.36 -4.92
CA LEU A 411 47.63 6.20 -3.91
C LEU A 411 49.14 5.95 -3.82
N LEU A 412 49.57 4.68 -3.86
CA LEU A 412 51.00 4.34 -3.84
C LEU A 412 51.71 4.77 -5.13
N GLU A 413 51.05 4.65 -6.28
CA GLU A 413 51.56 5.12 -7.57
C GLU A 413 51.88 6.61 -7.52
N GLU A 414 51.00 7.41 -6.90
CA GLU A 414 51.23 8.86 -6.73
C GLU A 414 52.48 9.16 -5.90
N VAL A 415 52.69 8.44 -4.79
CA VAL A 415 53.92 8.56 -3.98
C VAL A 415 55.16 8.20 -4.80
N PHE A 416 55.12 7.11 -5.56
CA PHE A 416 56.26 6.69 -6.37
C PHE A 416 56.59 7.68 -7.48
N LEU A 417 55.59 8.31 -8.10
CA LEU A 417 55.78 9.32 -9.13
C LEU A 417 56.46 10.59 -8.58
N ASP A 418 56.15 11.01 -7.35
CA ASP A 418 56.85 12.13 -6.70
C ASP A 418 58.29 11.80 -6.31
N LEU A 419 58.52 10.54 -5.92
CA LEU A 419 59.83 10.09 -5.47
C LEU A 419 60.75 9.64 -6.62
N GLU A 420 60.23 9.41 -7.82
CA GLU A 420 60.96 8.77 -8.94
C GLU A 420 62.29 9.45 -9.24
N GLN A 421 62.30 10.79 -9.37
CA GLN A 421 63.52 11.54 -9.63
C GLN A 421 64.56 11.34 -8.51
N HIS A 422 64.12 11.39 -7.25
CA HIS A 422 64.99 11.29 -6.09
C HIS A 422 65.50 9.86 -5.87
N LEU A 423 64.67 8.85 -6.15
CA LEU A 423 65.05 7.44 -6.14
C LEU A 423 66.10 7.13 -7.22
N ASN A 424 65.95 7.70 -8.41
CA ASN A 424 66.92 7.55 -9.50
C ASN A 424 68.26 8.26 -9.23
N GLU A 425 68.29 9.23 -8.30
CA GLU A 425 69.53 9.87 -7.87
C GLU A 425 70.35 9.01 -6.90
N LEU A 426 69.72 8.07 -6.19
CA LEU A 426 70.41 7.19 -5.24
C LEU A 426 71.45 6.32 -5.96
N MET A 427 72.52 5.99 -5.25
CA MET A 427 73.64 5.17 -5.79
C MET A 427 74.36 5.79 -7.01
N THR A 428 74.14 7.08 -7.29
CA THR A 428 74.86 7.82 -8.33
C THR A 428 76.04 8.63 -7.76
N LYS A 429 76.92 9.14 -8.64
CA LYS A 429 77.98 10.09 -8.22
C LYS A 429 77.42 11.35 -7.56
N LYS A 430 76.25 11.82 -7.99
CA LYS A 430 75.59 13.00 -7.43
C LYS A 430 75.20 12.75 -5.96
N TRP A 431 74.75 11.54 -5.66
CA TRP A 431 74.43 11.14 -4.28
C TRP A 431 75.67 11.07 -3.39
N LEU A 432 76.77 10.45 -3.87
CA LEU A 432 78.04 10.39 -3.13
C LEU A 432 78.67 11.76 -2.83
N LEU A 433 78.34 12.78 -3.64
CA LEU A 433 78.81 14.16 -3.47
C LEU A 433 77.93 15.00 -2.52
N GLY A 434 76.97 14.38 -1.82
CA GLY A 434 76.13 15.03 -0.80
C GLY A 434 74.77 15.51 -1.30
N SER A 435 74.04 14.70 -2.09
CA SER A 435 72.65 15.01 -2.46
C SER A 435 71.70 14.87 -1.25
N ASN A 436 70.73 15.77 -1.14
CA ASN A 436 69.65 15.71 -0.14
C ASN A 436 68.50 14.75 -0.53
N ALA A 437 68.71 13.90 -1.54
CA ALA A 437 67.67 13.00 -2.06
C ALA A 437 67.02 12.13 -0.96
N VAL A 438 67.80 11.65 0.01
CA VAL A 438 67.29 10.82 1.11
C VAL A 438 66.38 11.64 2.03
N ASP A 439 66.77 12.85 2.40
CA ASP A 439 65.97 13.72 3.28
C ASP A 439 64.64 14.09 2.63
N ILE A 440 64.65 14.40 1.32
CA ILE A 440 63.44 14.69 0.55
C ILE A 440 62.53 13.46 0.52
N ILE A 441 63.08 12.27 0.24
CA ILE A 441 62.30 11.02 0.25
C ILE A 441 61.65 10.82 1.63
N CYS A 442 62.39 11.00 2.73
CA CYS A 442 61.86 10.84 4.07
C CYS A 442 60.71 11.79 4.36
N VAL A 443 60.87 13.09 4.08
CA VAL A 443 59.82 14.11 4.32
C VAL A 443 58.59 13.83 3.47
N THR A 444 58.75 13.56 2.17
CA THR A 444 57.61 13.27 1.28
C THR A 444 56.86 12.01 1.73
N VAL A 445 57.57 10.94 2.11
CA VAL A 445 56.92 9.72 2.62
C VAL A 445 56.19 10.00 3.95
N GLU A 446 56.76 10.81 4.84
CA GLU A 446 56.14 11.18 6.11
C GLU A 446 54.84 11.97 5.90
N ASP A 447 54.83 12.93 4.98
CA ASP A 447 53.63 13.70 4.60
C ASP A 447 52.51 12.77 4.08
N TYR A 448 52.83 11.89 3.12
CA TYR A 448 51.86 10.91 2.61
C TYR A 448 51.40 9.92 3.70
N PHE A 449 52.28 9.54 4.64
CA PHE A 449 51.91 8.68 5.76
C PHE A 449 50.86 9.32 6.67
N ASN A 450 51.00 10.63 6.90
CA ASN A 450 50.04 11.42 7.68
C ASN A 450 48.68 11.49 6.97
N ASP A 451 48.67 11.63 5.64
CA ASP A 451 47.43 11.59 4.86
C ASP A 451 46.78 10.21 4.87
N PHE A 452 47.57 9.16 4.58
CA PHE A 452 47.11 7.77 4.61
C PHE A 452 46.71 7.30 6.01
N ALA A 453 47.05 8.07 7.05
CA ALA A 453 46.58 7.79 8.39
C ALA A 453 45.05 7.79 8.48
N LYS A 454 44.38 8.53 7.59
CA LYS A 454 42.93 8.68 7.44
C LYS A 454 42.27 7.53 6.65
N ILE A 455 42.99 6.45 6.34
CA ILE A 455 42.42 5.20 5.80
C ILE A 455 41.95 4.28 6.94
N LYS A 456 40.73 3.76 6.85
CA LYS A 456 40.13 2.81 7.80
C LYS A 456 40.79 1.43 7.73
N LYS A 457 40.77 0.71 8.85
CA LYS A 457 41.03 -0.75 8.85
C LYS A 457 39.91 -1.45 8.07
N PRO A 458 40.18 -2.55 7.33
CA PRO A 458 41.43 -3.31 7.27
C PRO A 458 42.43 -2.83 6.21
N TYR A 459 42.10 -1.80 5.42
CA TYR A 459 42.93 -1.35 4.30
C TYR A 459 44.23 -0.68 4.76
N LYS A 460 44.23 -0.10 5.96
CA LYS A 460 45.44 0.28 6.70
C LYS A 460 45.96 -0.91 7.53
N LYS A 461 47.05 -1.55 7.09
CA LYS A 461 47.78 -2.56 7.88
C LYS A 461 48.88 -1.88 8.70
N VAL A 462 48.74 -1.85 10.03
CA VAL A 462 49.85 -1.51 10.92
C VAL A 462 50.89 -2.63 10.82
N ARG A 463 52.10 -2.33 10.35
CA ARG A 463 53.19 -3.31 10.37
C ARG A 463 53.61 -3.55 11.82
N ARG A 464 53.85 -4.83 12.15
CA ARG A 464 54.19 -5.37 13.49
C ARG A 464 55.52 -4.86 14.10
N TRP A 465 56.16 -3.85 13.50
CA TRP A 465 57.48 -3.35 13.92
C TRP A 465 57.42 -2.29 15.02
N ASP A 466 56.25 -1.72 15.31
CA ASP A 466 56.02 -0.81 16.45
C ASP A 466 56.08 -1.52 17.83
N LEU A 467 56.40 -2.81 17.86
CA LEU A 467 56.59 -3.63 19.08
C LEU A 467 58.05 -3.95 19.38
N VAL A 468 59.02 -3.45 18.60
CA VAL A 468 60.43 -3.56 18.97
C VAL A 468 60.82 -2.27 19.68
N PRO A 469 60.99 -2.27 21.02
CA PRO A 469 61.53 -1.11 21.69
C PRO A 469 62.95 -0.89 21.14
N SER A 470 63.20 0.32 20.64
CA SER A 470 64.54 0.82 20.39
C SER A 470 65.35 0.65 21.67
N SER A 471 66.18 -0.39 21.71
CA SER A 471 67.17 -0.56 22.76
C SER A 471 68.34 0.41 22.49
N PRO A 472 68.91 1.01 23.54
CA PRO A 472 69.78 2.18 23.45
C PRO A 472 71.10 1.95 22.72
#